data_AF-A0A2E3JPV4-F1
#
_entry.id   AF-A0A2E3JPV4-F1
#
_cell.length_a   1.000
_cell.length_b   1.000
_cell.length_c   1.000
_cell.angle_alpha   90.00
_cell.angle_beta   90.00
_cell.angle_gamma   90.00
#
_symmetry.space_group_name_H-M   'P 1'
#
loop_
_entity.id
_entity.type
_entity.pdbx_description
1 polymer ?
#
loop_
_entity_poly.entity_id
_entity_poly.type
_entity_poly.pdbx_seq_one_letter_code
_entity_poly.pdbx_strand_id
1 'polypeptide(L)' 'ANQDVGGGKEDVVCQILGVDVKDVEGFEMSFNPTFLMEAIGSLVGEKVYLRFSGNQKPLLIQGETDNYKHLLMPVRAS' A
#
# COMPACT_ATOMS: atom_id res chain seq x y z
N ALA A 1 13.65 -18.32 -22.75
CA ALA A 1 12.54 -19.18 -22.33
C ALA A 1 11.66 -18.35 -21.44
N ASN A 2 10.42 -18.11 -21.87
CA ASN A 2 9.44 -17.29 -21.16
C ASN A 2 9.18 -17.95 -19.79
N GLN A 3 9.48 -17.26 -18.70
CA GLN A 3 9.03 -17.71 -17.38
C GLN A 3 7.54 -17.42 -17.31
N ASP A 4 6.71 -18.45 -17.51
CA ASP A 4 5.31 -18.43 -17.07
C ASP A 4 5.29 -18.38 -15.54
N VAL A 5 5.48 -17.18 -14.99
CA VAL A 5 5.27 -16.91 -13.57
C VAL A 5 3.76 -16.75 -13.40
N GLY A 6 3.10 -17.76 -12.85
CA GLY A 6 1.69 -17.65 -12.47
C GLY A 6 1.49 -16.42 -11.57
N GLY A 7 0.50 -15.59 -11.90
CA GLY A 7 0.13 -14.45 -11.06
C GLY A 7 -0.67 -14.88 -9.83
N GLY A 8 -0.55 -14.13 -8.74
CA GLY A 8 -1.43 -14.23 -7.58
C GLY A 8 -2.36 -13.02 -7.54
N LYS A 9 -3.66 -13.25 -7.34
CA LYS A 9 -4.64 -12.19 -7.07
C LYS A 9 -5.37 -12.54 -5.78
N GLU A 10 -5.41 -11.57 -4.87
CA GLU A 10 -6.16 -11.66 -3.63
C GLU A 10 -6.94 -10.35 -3.43
N ASP A 11 -8.19 -10.47 -3.00
CA ASP A 11 -9.03 -9.33 -2.64
C ASP A 11 -9.09 -9.24 -1.11
N VAL A 12 -8.55 -8.15 -0.56
CA VAL A 12 -8.50 -7.91 0.89
C VAL A 12 -9.48 -6.80 1.25
N VAL A 13 -10.38 -7.07 2.20
CA VAL A 13 -11.31 -6.04 2.71
C VAL A 13 -10.54 -5.06 3.58
N CYS A 14 -10.62 -3.78 3.25
CA CYS A 14 -10.04 -2.70 4.04
C CYS A 14 -11.11 -1.71 4.52
N GLN A 15 -10.89 -1.14 5.71
CA GLN A 15 -11.75 -0.08 6.22
C GLN A 15 -11.24 1.28 5.74
N ILE A 16 -12.07 2.02 5.02
CA ILE A 16 -11.77 3.39 4.60
C ILE A 16 -12.14 4.34 5.74
N LEU A 17 -11.16 5.08 6.27
CA LEU A 17 -11.31 5.92 7.46
C LEU A 17 -11.41 7.44 7.16
N GLY A 18 -11.41 7.85 5.89
CA GLY A 18 -11.36 9.26 5.47
C GLY A 18 -12.70 9.84 5.04
N VAL A 19 -12.87 11.16 5.23
CA VAL A 19 -14.10 11.93 4.95
C VAL A 19 -14.13 12.55 3.54
N ASP A 20 -13.09 12.34 2.73
CA ASP A 20 -12.94 12.99 1.43
C ASP A 20 -12.38 12.00 0.40
N VAL A 21 -13.06 10.84 0.30
CA VAL A 21 -12.82 9.88 -0.77
C VAL A 21 -13.37 10.54 -2.04
N LYS A 22 -12.54 11.34 -2.71
CA LYS A 22 -12.78 11.69 -4.11
C LYS A 22 -12.89 10.41 -4.92
N ASP A 23 -13.48 10.51 -6.10
CA ASP A 23 -13.68 9.37 -6.99
C ASP A 23 -12.42 8.49 -7.04
N VAL A 24 -12.57 7.23 -6.62
CA VAL A 24 -11.50 6.22 -6.65
C VAL A 24 -11.44 5.52 -8.00
N GLU A 25 -12.29 5.94 -8.95
CA GLU A 25 -12.21 5.49 -10.33
C GLU A 25 -10.80 5.77 -10.90
N GLY A 26 -10.14 4.71 -11.36
CA GLY A 26 -8.76 4.78 -11.86
C GLY A 26 -7.68 4.95 -10.80
N PHE A 27 -8.00 4.81 -9.50
CA PHE A 27 -6.99 4.74 -8.45
C PHE A 27 -6.32 3.37 -8.45
N GLU A 28 -5.14 3.30 -9.06
CA GLU A 28 -4.32 2.11 -9.12
C GLU A 28 -2.86 2.47 -8.85
N MET A 29 -2.21 1.70 -8.00
CA MET A 29 -0.83 1.91 -7.61
C MET A 29 -0.10 0.57 -7.52
N SER A 30 1.16 0.58 -7.93
CA SER A 30 2.06 -0.57 -7.80
C SER A 30 3.20 -0.23 -6.86
N PHE A 31 3.61 -1.20 -6.05
CA PHE A 31 4.71 -1.06 -5.10
C PHE A 31 5.66 -2.24 -5.22
N ASN A 32 6.93 -2.04 -4.86
CA ASN A 32 7.83 -3.15 -4.64
C ASN A 32 7.30 -3.99 -3.45
N PRO A 33 6.98 -5.28 -3.65
CA PRO A 33 6.36 -6.09 -2.60
C PRO A 33 7.29 -6.27 -1.39
N THR A 34 8.59 -6.40 -1.59
CA THR A 34 9.57 -6.54 -0.50
C THR A 34 9.53 -5.34 0.42
N PHE A 35 9.59 -4.12 -0.13
CA PHE A 35 9.57 -2.90 0.68
C PHE A 35 8.24 -2.67 1.39
N LEU A 36 7.12 -3.05 0.76
CA LEU A 36 5.80 -2.99 1.41
C LEU A 36 5.74 -3.94 2.60
N MET A 37 6.19 -5.19 2.42
CA MET A 37 6.19 -6.20 3.48
C MET A 37 7.15 -5.85 4.62
N GLU A 38 8.34 -5.33 4.32
CA GLU A 38 9.28 -4.84 5.33
C GLU A 38 8.69 -3.69 6.14
N ALA A 39 8.07 -2.70 5.48
CA ALA A 39 7.45 -1.56 6.15
C ALA A 39 6.26 -1.95 7.03
N ILE A 40 5.45 -2.92 6.62
CA ILE A 40 4.34 -3.44 7.44
C ILE A 40 4.89 -4.31 8.58
N GLY A 41 5.85 -5.18 8.30
CA GLY A 41 6.43 -6.11 9.27
C GLY A 41 7.25 -5.43 10.38
N SER A 42 7.69 -4.18 10.18
CA SER A 42 8.35 -3.39 11.22
C SER A 42 7.39 -2.67 12.18
N LEU A 43 6.08 -2.67 11.91
CA LEU A 43 5.09 -2.01 12.76
C LEU A 43 4.68 -2.89 13.93
N VAL A 44 4.23 -2.25 15.02
CA VAL A 44 3.71 -2.93 16.21
C VAL A 44 2.18 -2.78 16.27
N GLY A 45 1.50 -3.90 16.52
CA GLY A 45 0.05 -3.95 16.70
C GLY A 45 -0.66 -4.80 15.65
N GLU A 46 -1.99 -4.71 15.61
CA GLU A 46 -2.84 -5.54 14.76
C GLU A 46 -3.36 -4.81 13.51
N LYS A 47 -3.16 -3.48 13.44
CA LYS A 47 -3.68 -2.63 12.38
C LYS A 47 -2.58 -1.78 11.76
N VAL A 48 -2.65 -1.65 10.44
CA VAL A 48 -1.85 -0.72 9.63
C VAL A 48 -2.75 0.31 8.96
N TYR A 49 -2.31 1.56 8.97
CA TYR A 49 -2.97 2.68 8.33
C TYR A 49 -2.20 3.07 7.08
N LEU A 50 -2.85 2.91 5.93
CA LEU A 50 -2.33 3.29 4.63
C LEU A 50 -2.97 4.61 4.19
N ARG A 51 -2.15 5.64 3.95
CA ARG A 51 -2.63 6.94 3.47
C ARG A 51 -2.09 7.22 2.07
N PHE A 52 -3.03 7.26 1.13
CA PHE A 52 -2.78 7.57 -0.27
C PHE A 52 -3.09 9.04 -0.58
N SER A 53 -2.36 9.61 -1.54
CA SER A 53 -2.57 11.00 -1.99
C SER A 53 -2.56 11.16 -3.53
N GLY A 54 -2.57 10.03 -4.26
CA GLY A 54 -2.65 9.97 -5.73
C GLY A 54 -1.70 8.91 -6.32
N ASN A 55 -1.96 8.49 -7.55
CA ASN A 55 -1.31 7.32 -8.19
C ASN A 55 0.22 7.41 -8.32
N GLN A 56 0.78 8.62 -8.29
CA GLN A 56 2.22 8.88 -8.44
C GLN A 56 2.84 9.50 -7.18
N LYS A 57 2.08 9.56 -6.08
CA LYS A 57 2.54 10.14 -4.82
C LYS A 57 2.98 9.02 -3.87
N PRO A 58 3.90 9.31 -2.93
CA PRO A 58 4.30 8.32 -1.96
C PRO A 58 3.11 7.84 -1.11
N LEU A 59 3.12 6.55 -0.76
CA LEU A 59 2.26 5.97 0.26
C LEU A 59 2.88 6.23 1.64
N LEU A 60 2.07 6.74 2.57
CA LEU A 60 2.42 6.82 3.98
C LEU A 60 1.84 5.62 4.74
N ILE A 61 2.70 4.90 5.46
CA ILE A 61 2.36 3.70 6.23
C ILE A 61 2.63 3.98 7.72
N GLN A 62 1.67 3.66 8.58
CA GLN A 62 1.75 3.89 10.02
C GLN A 62 1.05 2.75 10.80
N GLY A 63 1.61 2.33 11.93
CA GLY A 63 0.99 1.38 12.86
C GLY A 63 0.01 2.06 13.83
N GLU A 64 -0.75 1.26 14.59
CA GLU A 64 -1.74 1.76 15.57
C GLU A 64 -1.09 2.51 16.73
N THR A 65 0.03 2.01 17.24
CA THR A 65 0.72 2.57 18.42
C THR A 65 2.06 3.22 18.09
N ASP A 66 2.47 3.21 16.82
CA ASP A 66 3.81 3.62 16.42
C ASP A 66 3.90 5.14 16.21
N ASN A 67 4.99 5.72 16.73
CA ASN A 67 5.34 7.14 16.54
C ASN A 67 6.15 7.39 15.25
N TYR A 68 6.48 6.33 14.50
CA TYR A 68 7.23 6.43 13.25
C TYR A 68 6.36 6.14 12.04
N LYS A 69 6.74 6.67 10.89
CA LYS A 69 6.00 6.54 9.63
C LYS A 69 6.95 6.08 8.54
N HIS A 70 6.54 5.11 7.75
CA HIS A 70 7.25 4.73 6.54
C HIS A 70 6.68 5.50 5.35
N LEU A 71 7.57 5.93 4.45
CA LEU A 71 7.21 6.57 3.20
C LEU A 71 7.70 5.68 2.06
N LEU A 72 6.76 5.14 1.29
CA LEU A 72 7.03 4.20 0.21
C LEU A 72 6.69 4.82 -1.14
N MET A 73 7.68 4.87 -2.03
CA MET A 73 7.48 5.37 -3.38
C MET A 73 6.77 4.33 -4.25
N PRO A 74 5.75 4.70 -5.04
CA PRO A 74 5.18 3.80 -6.03
C PRO A 74 6.20 3.49 -7.13
N VAL A 75 6.07 2.31 -7.72
CA VAL A 75 6.72 1.95 -8.98
C VAL A 75 5.73 2.12 -10.12
N ARG A 76 6.22 2.31 -11.34
CA ARG A 76 5.36 2.33 -12.52
C ARG A 76 4.83 0.91 -12.74
N ALA A 77 3.51 0.76 -12.75
CA ALA A 77 2.88 -0.41 -13.33
C ALA A 77 3.27 -0.43 -14.81
N SER A 78 3.90 -1.53 -15.24
CA SER A 78 4.29 -1.76 -16.63
C SER A 78 3.08 -2.04 -17.52
#